data_AF-A0A2A2L3U8-F1
#
_entry.id   AF-A0A2A2L3U8-F1
#
_cell.length_a   1.000
_cell.length_b   1.000
_cell.length_c   1.000
_cell.angle_alpha   90.00
_cell.angle_beta   90.00
_cell.angle_gamma   90.00
#
_symmetry.space_group_name_H-M   'P 1'
#
loop_
_entity.id
_entity.type
_entity.pdbx_description
1 polymer ?
#
loop_
_entity_poly.entity_id
_entity_poly.type
_entity_poly.pdbx_seq_one_letter_code
_entity_poly.pdbx_strand_id
1 'polypeptide(L)'
;MDYMREDRRESEAIRLESLRPLLQGIDLRDLAPVLVARNIIKSYEMNKLYAEVDCLAKLLNNRRKLQSTADAQINAFIELLKTKYDWTGALTDALIRNGKCNIAQKLMEMQSPKSARA
;
A
#
# COMPACT_ATOMS: atom_id res chain seq x y z
N MET A 1 6.42 14.51 25.78
CA MET A 1 7.25 13.28 25.73
C MET A 1 6.75 12.53 24.49
N ASP A 2 7.12 13.03 23.31
CA ASP A 2 6.51 12.67 22.02
C ASP A 2 7.43 11.85 21.12
N TYR A 3 8.67 11.62 21.56
CA TYR A 3 9.69 10.87 20.81
C TYR A 3 9.23 9.45 20.41
N MET A 4 8.50 8.74 21.28
CA MET A 4 8.07 7.36 21.00
C MET A 4 7.02 7.22 19.88
N ARG A 5 6.35 8.30 19.47
CA ARG A 5 5.34 8.26 18.38
C ARG A 5 5.94 8.52 17.00
N GLU A 6 7.12 9.14 16.94
CA GLU A 6 7.83 9.40 15.69
C GLU A 6 8.63 8.18 15.26
N ASP A 7 9.31 7.50 16.19
CA ASP A 7 10.06 6.25 15.92
C ASP A 7 9.18 5.16 15.30
N ARG A 8 7.93 5.03 15.77
CA ARG A 8 6.98 4.02 15.25
C ARG A 8 6.56 4.36 13.81
N ARG A 9 6.37 5.65 13.50
CA ARG A 9 5.99 6.12 12.15
C ARG A 9 7.14 6.01 11.16
N GLU A 10 8.37 6.35 11.56
CA GLU A 10 9.55 6.16 10.71
C GLU A 10 9.80 4.68 10.41
N SER A 11 9.71 3.82 11.43
CA SER A 11 9.85 2.37 11.25
C SER A 11 8.75 1.77 10.35
N GLU A 12 7.53 2.30 10.41
CA GLU A 12 6.44 1.92 9.51
C GLU A 12 6.66 2.45 8.08
N ALA A 13 7.14 3.67 7.92
CA ALA A 13 7.44 4.26 6.61
C ALA A 13 8.58 3.52 5.88
N ILE A 14 9.65 3.13 6.59
CA ILE A 14 10.75 2.34 6.03
C ILE A 14 10.26 0.95 5.59
N ARG A 15 9.40 0.32 6.39
CA ARG A 15 8.77 -0.96 6.04
C ARG A 15 7.86 -0.83 4.82
N LEU A 16 7.13 0.28 4.72
CA LEU A 16 6.28 0.58 3.58
C LEU A 16 7.07 0.78 2.28
N GLU A 17 8.21 1.48 2.34
CA GLU A 17 9.12 1.61 1.19
C GLU A 17 9.71 0.25 0.78
N SER A 18 10.02 -0.62 1.73
CA SER A 18 10.50 -1.98 1.44
C SER A 18 9.44 -2.86 0.77
N LEU A 19 8.14 -2.55 0.96
CA LEU A 19 7.02 -3.22 0.29
C LEU A 19 6.74 -2.67 -1.10
N ARG A 20 7.22 -1.46 -1.42
CA ARG A 20 7.04 -0.84 -2.74
C ARG A 20 7.32 -1.79 -3.91
N PRO A 21 8.48 -2.47 -3.99
CA PRO A 21 8.75 -3.40 -5.09
C PRO A 21 7.86 -4.67 -5.08
N LEU A 22 7.25 -5.02 -3.95
CA LEU A 22 6.32 -6.15 -3.85
C LEU A 22 4.90 -5.75 -4.27
N LEU A 23 4.54 -4.49 -4.04
CA LEU A 23 3.27 -3.91 -4.48
C LEU A 23 3.29 -3.53 -5.97
N GLN A 24 4.49 -3.33 -6.56
CA GLN A 24 4.68 -3.14 -8.00
C GLN A 24 4.13 -4.35 -8.77
N GLY A 25 3.04 -4.12 -9.52
CA GLY A 25 2.34 -5.15 -10.28
C GLY A 25 1.08 -5.71 -9.61
N ILE A 26 0.63 -5.14 -8.48
CA ILE A 26 -0.70 -5.42 -7.93
C ILE A 26 -1.67 -4.34 -8.41
N ASP A 27 -2.86 -4.78 -8.85
CA ASP A 27 -3.95 -3.86 -9.16
C ASP A 27 -4.53 -3.25 -7.88
N LEU A 28 -4.36 -1.94 -7.76
CA LEU A 28 -4.87 -1.13 -6.65
C LEU A 28 -6.41 -1.13 -6.56
N ARG A 29 -7.08 -1.50 -7.67
CA ARG A 29 -8.53 -1.68 -7.75
C ARG A 29 -9.04 -2.72 -6.77
N ASP A 30 -8.21 -3.71 -6.47
CA ASP A 30 -8.59 -4.80 -5.57
C ASP A 30 -8.19 -4.50 -4.11
N LEU A 31 -7.19 -3.64 -3.88
CA LEU A 31 -6.69 -3.32 -2.53
C LEU A 31 -7.44 -2.15 -1.88
N ALA A 32 -7.70 -1.09 -2.64
CA ALA A 32 -8.29 0.14 -2.07
C ALA A 32 -9.71 -0.05 -1.48
N PRO A 33 -10.62 -0.89 -2.03
CA PRO A 33 -11.95 -1.07 -1.46
C PRO A 33 -11.91 -1.66 -0.05
N VAL A 34 -10.96 -2.57 0.23
CA VAL A 34 -10.78 -3.16 1.57
C VAL A 34 -10.30 -2.11 2.56
N LEU A 35 -9.42 -1.19 2.11
CA LEU A 35 -8.92 -0.09 2.94
C LEU A 35 -9.99 0.97 3.20
N VAL A 36 -10.89 1.21 2.25
CA VAL A 36 -12.08 2.04 2.45
C VAL A 36 -13.03 1.38 3.46
N ALA A 37 -13.27 0.07 3.33
CA ALA A 37 -14.13 -0.68 4.25
C ALA A 37 -13.59 -0.69 5.69
N ARG A 38 -12.26 -0.70 5.86
CA ARG A 38 -11.57 -0.58 7.15
C ARG A 38 -11.40 0.86 7.63
N ASN A 39 -11.94 1.83 6.90
CA ASN A 39 -11.92 3.26 7.23
C ASN A 39 -10.50 3.86 7.32
N ILE A 40 -9.53 3.23 6.66
CA ILE A 40 -8.12 3.66 6.63
C ILE A 40 -7.93 4.75 5.58
N ILE A 41 -8.57 4.58 4.43
CA ILE A 41 -8.61 5.59 3.37
C ILE A 41 -10.07 5.96 3.11
N LYS A 42 -10.32 7.19 2.66
CA LYS A 42 -11.67 7.67 2.34
C LYS A 42 -12.03 7.34 0.90
N SER A 43 -13.32 7.24 0.62
CA SER A 43 -13.84 6.97 -0.74
C SER A 43 -13.41 8.04 -1.76
N TYR A 44 -13.27 9.30 -1.35
CA TYR A 44 -12.75 10.36 -2.22
C TYR A 44 -11.25 10.20 -2.53
N GLU A 45 -10.46 9.70 -1.57
CA GLU A 45 -9.03 9.40 -1.76
C GLU A 45 -8.85 8.24 -2.76
N MET A 46 -9.67 7.19 -2.59
CA MET A 46 -9.75 6.07 -3.53
C MET A 46 -10.14 6.53 -4.95
N ASN A 47 -11.19 7.34 -5.06
CA ASN A 47 -11.62 7.86 -6.37
C ASN A 47 -10.55 8.73 -7.03
N LYS A 48 -9.78 9.50 -6.25
CA LYS A 48 -8.66 10.28 -6.77
C LYS A 48 -7.56 9.38 -7.33
N LEU A 49 -7.19 8.32 -6.60
CA LEU A 49 -6.22 7.32 -7.05
C LEU A 49 -6.66 6.65 -8.36
N TYR A 50 -7.93 6.30 -8.49
CA TYR A 50 -8.46 5.68 -9.71
C TYR A 50 -8.59 6.65 -10.88
N ALA A 51 -9.06 7.87 -10.63
CA ALA A 51 -9.26 8.88 -11.67
C ALA A 51 -7.95 9.28 -12.35
N GLU A 52 -6.85 9.41 -11.60
CA GLU A 52 -5.54 9.71 -12.18
C GLU A 52 -5.09 8.63 -13.16
N VAL A 53 -5.34 7.36 -12.86
CA VAL A 53 -4.87 6.25 -13.69
C VAL A 53 -5.79 5.93 -14.84
N ASP A 54 -7.10 5.99 -14.67
CA ASP A 54 -8.00 5.81 -15.80
C ASP A 54 -7.87 6.99 -16.79
N CYS A 55 -7.57 8.21 -16.32
CA CYS A 55 -7.28 9.35 -17.20
C CYS A 55 -5.94 9.19 -17.92
N LEU A 56 -4.87 8.84 -17.20
CA LEU A 56 -3.54 8.64 -17.80
C LEU A 56 -3.49 7.42 -18.71
N ALA A 57 -4.15 6.31 -18.38
CA ALA A 57 -4.22 5.11 -19.22
C ALA A 57 -4.94 5.38 -20.55
N LYS A 58 -6.01 6.21 -20.55
CA LYS A 58 -6.71 6.63 -21.78
C LYS A 58 -5.83 7.52 -22.67
N LEU A 59 -5.01 8.38 -22.07
CA LEU A 59 -4.10 9.27 -22.80
C LEU A 59 -2.85 8.54 -23.33
N LEU A 60 -2.44 7.44 -22.68
CA LEU A 60 -1.20 6.73 -22.93
C LEU A 60 -1.49 5.35 -23.53
N ASN A 61 -1.92 5.29 -24.80
CA ASN A 61 -2.14 4.06 -25.61
C ASN A 61 -0.87 3.16 -25.80
N ASN A 62 0.20 3.38 -25.05
CA ASN A 62 1.49 2.69 -25.14
C ASN A 62 1.80 1.88 -23.88
N ARG A 63 1.93 0.55 -24.01
CA ARG A 63 2.16 -0.38 -22.88
C ARG A 63 3.37 -0.02 -22.00
N ARG A 64 4.43 0.57 -22.55
CA ARG A 64 5.64 0.93 -21.77
C ARG A 64 5.42 2.08 -20.78
N LYS A 65 4.50 3.02 -21.07
CA LYS A 65 4.18 4.13 -20.15
C LYS A 65 3.09 3.77 -19.14
N LEU A 66 2.26 2.77 -19.45
CA LEU A 66 1.23 2.25 -18.53
C LEU A 66 1.84 1.65 -17.26
N GLN A 67 3.00 0.99 -17.38
CA GLN A 67 3.74 0.47 -16.22
C GLN A 67 4.16 1.61 -15.27
N SER A 68 4.73 2.69 -15.81
CA SER A 68 5.11 3.88 -15.03
C SER A 68 3.89 4.57 -14.38
N THR A 69 2.70 4.47 -14.98
CA THR A 69 1.46 4.98 -14.40
C THR A 69 1.01 4.13 -13.20
N ALA A 70 1.09 2.80 -13.28
CA ALA A 70 0.81 1.91 -12.15
C ALA A 70 1.81 2.13 -11.00
N ASP A 71 3.10 2.33 -11.33
CA ASP A 71 4.14 2.68 -10.36
C ASP A 71 3.87 4.02 -9.65
N ALA A 72 3.44 5.04 -10.39
CA ALA A 72 3.06 6.34 -9.83
C ALA A 72 1.84 6.22 -8.91
N GLN A 73 0.87 5.38 -9.26
CA GLN A 73 -0.33 5.12 -8.47
C GLN A 73 0.01 4.41 -7.16
N ILE A 74 0.90 3.41 -7.21
CA ILE A 74 1.43 2.74 -6.02
C ILE A 74 2.21 3.71 -5.15
N ASN A 75 3.00 4.60 -5.75
CA ASN A 75 3.73 5.62 -5.00
C ASN A 75 2.77 6.58 -4.27
N ALA A 76 1.74 7.09 -4.96
CA ALA A 76 0.72 7.94 -4.36
C ALA A 76 -0.06 7.21 -3.24
N PHE A 77 -0.33 5.93 -3.42
CA PHE A 77 -0.98 5.09 -2.42
C PHE A 77 -0.09 4.85 -1.19
N ILE A 78 1.20 4.58 -1.39
CA ILE A 78 2.18 4.41 -0.30
C ILE A 78 2.29 5.72 0.49
N GLU A 79 2.46 6.85 -0.19
CA GLU A 79 2.48 8.17 0.45
C GLU A 79 1.20 8.42 1.25
N LEU A 80 0.04 8.02 0.73
CA LEU A 80 -1.22 8.12 1.44
C LEU A 80 -1.23 7.24 2.70
N LEU A 81 -0.78 5.98 2.60
CA LEU A 81 -0.72 5.06 3.75
C LEU A 81 0.26 5.55 4.83
N LYS A 82 1.37 6.21 4.49
CA LYS A 82 2.30 6.81 5.47
C LYS A 82 1.61 7.83 6.39
N THR A 83 0.56 8.49 5.91
CA THR A 83 -0.20 9.47 6.69
C THR A 83 -1.27 8.84 7.59
N LYS A 84 -1.53 7.54 7.45
CA LYS A 84 -2.58 6.82 8.19
C LYS A 84 -1.98 5.94 9.28
N TYR A 85 -2.77 5.68 10.32
CA TYR A 85 -2.43 4.75 11.38
C TYR A 85 -3.05 3.37 11.11
N ASP A 86 -2.43 2.31 11.61
CA ASP A 86 -2.93 0.93 11.56
C ASP A 86 -3.20 0.37 10.14
N TRP A 87 -2.54 0.92 9.13
CA TRP A 87 -2.66 0.47 7.74
C TRP A 87 -2.24 -0.99 7.55
N THR A 88 -1.36 -1.50 8.40
CA THR A 88 -0.73 -2.80 8.18
C THR A 88 -1.70 -3.95 8.33
N GLY A 89 -2.64 -3.89 9.27
CA GLY A 89 -3.68 -4.91 9.44
C GLY A 89 -4.65 -4.92 8.26
N ALA A 90 -5.13 -3.75 7.83
CA ALA A 90 -6.04 -3.65 6.69
C ALA A 90 -5.37 -4.00 5.37
N LEU A 91 -4.10 -3.63 5.18
CA LEU A 91 -3.32 -4.00 4.00
C LEU A 91 -3.07 -5.51 3.96
N THR A 92 -2.78 -6.14 5.10
CA THR A 92 -2.64 -7.61 5.19
C THR A 92 -3.95 -8.32 4.81
N ASP A 93 -5.08 -7.87 5.35
CA ASP A 93 -6.42 -8.39 5.00
C ASP A 93 -6.73 -8.20 3.50
N ALA A 94 -6.41 -7.03 2.95
CA ALA A 94 -6.58 -6.75 1.52
C ALA A 94 -5.72 -7.66 0.64
N LEU A 95 -4.46 -7.89 1.02
CA LEU A 95 -3.55 -8.77 0.30
C LEU A 95 -4.01 -10.23 0.36
N ILE A 96 -4.51 -10.71 1.50
CA ILE A 96 -5.05 -12.07 1.66
C ILE A 96 -6.28 -12.26 0.77
N ARG A 97 -7.22 -11.31 0.79
CA ARG A 97 -8.45 -11.35 -0.02
C ARG A 97 -8.18 -11.36 -1.52
N ASN A 98 -7.08 -10.73 -1.95
CA ASN A 98 -6.63 -10.72 -3.35
C ASN A 98 -5.72 -11.90 -3.71
N GLY A 99 -5.60 -12.91 -2.85
CA GLY A 99 -4.77 -14.09 -3.09
C GLY A 99 -3.27 -13.81 -3.07
N LYS A 100 -2.85 -12.62 -2.63
CA LYS A 100 -1.44 -12.20 -2.48
C LYS A 100 -0.92 -12.56 -1.08
N CYS A 101 -1.25 -13.77 -0.61
CA CYS A 101 -0.87 -14.28 0.71
C CYS A 101 0.64 -14.26 0.94
N ASN A 102 1.45 -14.46 -0.10
CA ASN A 102 2.93 -14.42 -0.01
C ASN A 102 3.44 -13.02 0.38
N ILE A 103 2.77 -11.97 -0.09
CA ILE A 103 3.12 -10.58 0.21
C ILE A 103 2.60 -10.20 1.60
N ALA A 104 1.39 -10.66 1.94
CA ALA A 104 0.83 -10.54 3.29
C ALA A 104 1.72 -11.22 4.34
N GLN A 105 2.26 -12.40 4.03
CA GLN A 105 3.16 -13.13 4.91
C GLN A 105 4.48 -12.39 5.11
N LYS A 106 5.12 -11.91 4.03
CA LYS A 106 6.31 -11.06 4.13
C LYS A 106 6.05 -9.79 4.96
N LEU A 107 4.87 -9.19 4.80
CA LEU A 107 4.44 -8.03 5.57
C LEU A 107 4.30 -8.35 7.06
N MET A 108 3.75 -9.52 7.41
CA MET A 108 3.68 -10.00 8.80
C MET A 108 5.06 -10.32 9.37
N GLU A 109 5.95 -10.96 8.59
CA GLU A 109 7.32 -11.27 8.99
C GLU A 109 8.16 -10.00 9.27
N MET A 110 7.93 -8.93 8.52
CA MET A 110 8.54 -7.61 8.75
C MET A 110 7.93 -6.85 9.95
N GLN A 111 6.71 -7.21 10.37
CA GLN A 111 6.04 -6.62 11.53
C GLN A 111 6.36 -7.33 12.83
N SER A 112 6.49 -8.65 12.79
CA SER A 112 6.99 -9.39 13.93
C SER A 112 8.44 -8.95 14.16
N PRO A 113 8.79 -8.29 15.28
CA PRO A 113 10.15 -8.41 15.74
C PRO A 113 10.34 -9.92 15.88
N LYS A 114 11.21 -10.53 15.08
CA LYS A 114 11.55 -11.94 15.26
C LYS A 114 11.79 -12.10 16.74
N SER A 115 10.87 -12.78 17.42
CA SER A 115 11.18 -13.44 18.67
C SER A 115 12.29 -14.38 18.26
N ALA A 116 13.53 -13.93 18.46
CA ALA A 116 14.70 -14.78 18.43
C ALA A 116 14.51 -15.73 19.61
N ARG A 117 13.72 -16.77 19.38
CA ARG A 117 13.70 -17.99 20.15
C ARG A 117 14.30 -19.05 19.25
N ALA A 118 15.63 -19.07 19.25
CA ALA A 118 16.42 -20.27 19.08
C ALA A 118 17.17 -20.45 20.40
#